data_AF-A0A8B6G0Y5-F1
#
_entry.id   AF-A0A8B6G0Y5-F1
#
_cell.length_a   1.000
_cell.length_b   1.000
_cell.length_c   1.000
_cell.angle_alpha   90.00
_cell.angle_beta   90.00
_cell.angle_gamma   90.00
#
_symmetry.space_group_name_H-M   'P 1'
#
loop_
_entity.id
_entity.type
_entity.pdbx_description
1 polymer ?
#
loop_
_entity_poly.entity_id
_entity_poly.type
_entity_poly.pdbx_seq_one_letter_code
_entity_poly.pdbx_strand_id
1 'polypeptide(L)'
;MCDEDVAAMVIDNGSGMCKAGFAGDDASRAVFPSIVGRPRHKVITNGSERFRCPEAMFQPSFLGMETTFNSIMKFDVDIRKDLYANTVLSGGSTMYPGIADRMQKEITALVPSTMKIKIIAPPERKYMFSVWIGGSILASLSTLKQMWICKQEYDESGPSIVHRKCF
;
A
#
# COMPACT_ATOMS: atom_id res chain seq x y z
N MET A 1 18.41 26.58 1.16
CA MET A 1 17.41 26.21 0.14
C MET A 1 17.79 24.82 -0.33
N CYS A 2 16.89 23.83 -0.31
CA CYS A 2 17.21 22.53 -0.92
C CYS A 2 17.50 22.77 -2.41
N ASP A 3 18.64 22.30 -2.92
CA ASP A 3 19.09 22.55 -4.30
C ASP A 3 17.99 22.20 -5.32
N GLU A 4 17.80 23.10 -6.29
CA GLU A 4 16.68 23.02 -7.24
C GLU A 4 16.81 21.90 -8.28
N ASP A 5 18.00 21.29 -8.42
CA ASP A 5 18.35 20.33 -9.47
C ASP A 5 18.48 18.87 -9.01
N VAL A 6 18.12 18.53 -7.76
CA VAL A 6 18.24 17.14 -7.29
C VAL A 6 16.98 16.35 -7.66
N ALA A 7 17.14 15.40 -8.59
CA ALA A 7 16.11 14.42 -8.87
C ALA A 7 15.87 13.55 -7.61
N ALA A 8 14.66 13.61 -7.06
CA ALA A 8 14.31 12.86 -5.86
C ALA A 8 14.39 11.35 -6.12
N MET A 9 15.03 10.61 -5.21
CA MET A 9 15.02 9.14 -5.25
C MET A 9 13.77 8.61 -4.54
N VAL A 10 13.04 7.73 -5.22
CA VAL A 10 11.81 7.10 -4.71
C VAL A 10 12.11 5.65 -4.37
N ILE A 11 11.98 5.31 -3.08
CA ILE A 11 12.15 3.95 -2.57
C ILE A 11 10.80 3.40 -2.11
N ASP A 12 10.36 2.29 -2.71
CA ASP A 12 9.17 1.54 -2.31
C ASP A 12 9.60 0.21 -1.68
N ASN A 13 9.54 0.13 -0.35
CA ASN A 13 9.85 -1.07 0.41
C ASN A 13 8.60 -1.97 0.54
N GLY A 14 8.33 -2.75 -0.50
CA GLY A 14 7.24 -3.73 -0.50
C GLY A 14 7.61 -5.02 0.24
N SER A 15 6.61 -5.76 0.74
CA SER A 15 6.82 -7.03 1.46
C SER A 15 7.43 -8.16 0.61
N GLY A 16 7.22 -8.12 -0.71
CA GLY A 16 7.81 -9.08 -1.64
C GLY A 16 8.96 -8.52 -2.48
N MET A 17 8.87 -7.24 -2.86
CA MET A 17 9.83 -6.58 -3.75
C MET A 17 10.08 -5.14 -3.28
N CYS A 18 11.35 -4.82 -3.08
CA CYS A 18 11.86 -3.45 -2.92
C CYS A 18 12.14 -2.84 -4.29
N LYS A 19 11.87 -1.54 -4.42
CA LYS A 19 12.05 -0.81 -5.68
C LYS A 19 12.71 0.53 -5.42
N ALA A 20 13.54 0.95 -6.36
CA ALA A 20 14.18 2.25 -6.33
C ALA A 20 14.24 2.85 -7.74
N GLY A 21 14.07 4.17 -7.85
CA GLY A 21 14.19 4.93 -9.10
C GLY A 21 14.15 6.43 -8.83
N PHE A 22 14.23 7.25 -9.87
CA PHE A 22 14.10 8.70 -9.71
C PHE A 22 12.65 9.15 -9.96
N ALA A 23 12.26 10.24 -9.32
CA ALA A 23 10.99 10.90 -9.54
C ALA A 23 10.88 11.36 -10.99
N GLY A 24 9.75 11.07 -11.63
CA GLY A 24 9.50 11.36 -13.05
C GLY A 24 10.03 10.31 -14.03
N ASP A 25 10.73 9.26 -13.57
CA ASP A 25 11.04 8.11 -14.42
C ASP A 25 9.74 7.34 -14.75
N ASP A 26 9.62 6.86 -16.00
CA ASP A 26 8.48 6.03 -16.45
C ASP A 26 8.41 4.66 -15.75
N ALA A 27 9.52 4.20 -15.17
CA ALA A 27 9.61 2.93 -14.45
C ALA A 27 10.72 2.96 -13.38
N SER A 28 10.59 2.10 -12.36
CA SER A 28 11.64 1.91 -11.34
C SER A 28 12.91 1.33 -11.96
N ARG A 29 14.07 1.91 -11.64
CA ARG A 29 15.38 1.48 -12.16
C ARG A 29 15.89 0.19 -11.52
N ALA A 30 15.52 -0.07 -10.28
CA ALA A 30 15.87 -1.29 -9.56
C ALA A 30 14.61 -1.92 -8.97
N VAL A 31 14.48 -3.23 -9.15
CA VAL A 31 13.46 -4.07 -8.50
C VAL A 31 14.19 -5.31 -7.99
N PHE A 32 14.14 -5.55 -6.68
CA PHE A 32 14.80 -6.69 -6.05
C PHE A 32 13.92 -7.32 -4.98
N PRO A 33 14.05 -8.64 -4.74
CA PRO A 33 13.27 -9.31 -3.69
C PRO A 33 13.59 -8.74 -2.31
N SER A 34 12.56 -8.49 -1.50
CA SER A 34 12.71 -8.08 -0.09
C SER A 34 13.09 -9.24 0.83
N ILE A 35 13.56 -10.34 0.26
CA ILE A 35 13.79 -11.61 0.96
C ILE A 35 15.15 -11.56 1.67
N VAL A 36 15.12 -11.51 2.99
CA VAL A 36 16.31 -11.58 3.87
C VAL A 36 16.76 -13.01 4.19
N GLY A 37 16.41 -13.99 3.35
CA GLY A 37 16.68 -15.41 3.60
C GLY A 37 16.93 -16.24 2.34
N ARG A 38 17.54 -17.43 2.51
CA ARG A 38 17.75 -18.41 1.43
C ARG A 38 17.00 -19.69 1.73
N PRO A 39 16.38 -20.36 0.74
CA PRO A 39 15.70 -21.64 0.96
C PRO A 39 16.67 -22.68 1.55
N ARG A 40 16.35 -23.24 2.72
CA ARG A 40 17.15 -24.33 3.33
C ARG A 40 16.88 -25.70 2.71
N HIS A 41 15.69 -25.90 2.12
CA HIS A 41 15.28 -27.14 1.48
C HIS A 41 14.85 -26.88 0.04
N LYS A 42 15.28 -27.71 -0.91
CA LYS A 42 15.00 -27.53 -2.35
C LYS A 42 13.56 -27.87 -2.75
N VAL A 43 12.86 -28.68 -1.96
CA VAL A 43 11.48 -29.12 -2.24
C VAL A 43 10.69 -29.09 -0.93
N ILE A 44 9.59 -28.35 -0.93
CA ILE A 44 8.61 -28.31 0.17
C ILE A 44 7.24 -28.56 -0.47
N THR A 45 6.54 -29.58 0.00
CA THR A 45 5.17 -29.86 -0.44
C THR A 45 4.21 -29.02 0.38
N ASN A 46 3.59 -28.01 -0.24
CA ASN A 46 2.54 -27.23 0.40
C ASN A 46 1.16 -27.83 0.05
N GLY A 47 0.37 -28.15 1.07
CA GLY A 47 -1.01 -28.63 0.95
C GLY A 47 -2.01 -27.53 1.27
N SER A 48 -2.79 -27.73 2.33
CA SER A 48 -3.85 -26.80 2.76
C SER A 48 -3.33 -25.42 3.21
N GLU A 49 -2.05 -25.31 3.53
CA GLU A 49 -1.39 -24.08 4.00
C GLU A 49 -1.53 -22.95 2.97
N ARG A 50 -1.58 -23.29 1.67
CA ARG A 50 -1.75 -22.32 0.57
C ARG A 50 -3.02 -21.48 0.69
N PHE A 51 -4.05 -22.02 1.33
CA PHE A 51 -5.35 -21.37 1.52
C PHE A 51 -5.55 -20.88 2.96
N ARG A 52 -4.97 -21.58 3.95
CA ARG A 52 -5.05 -21.16 5.35
C ARG A 52 -4.25 -19.90 5.66
N CYS A 53 -3.08 -19.73 5.04
CA CYS A 53 -2.26 -18.53 5.23
C CYS A 53 -3.00 -17.22 4.86
N PRO A 54 -3.62 -17.09 3.67
CA PRO A 54 -4.38 -15.88 3.33
C PRO A 54 -5.72 -15.77 4.09
N GLU A 55 -6.28 -16.85 4.62
CA GLU A 55 -7.53 -16.82 5.39
C GLU A 55 -7.40 -16.03 6.69
N ALA A 56 -6.18 -15.95 7.26
CA ALA A 56 -5.91 -15.12 8.43
C ALA A 56 -6.20 -13.62 8.19
N MET A 57 -6.22 -13.15 6.94
CA MET A 57 -6.64 -11.78 6.60
C MET A 57 -8.16 -11.56 6.70
N PHE A 58 -8.95 -12.62 6.57
CA PHE A 58 -10.42 -12.57 6.63
C PHE A 58 -10.97 -13.01 7.97
N GLN A 59 -10.15 -13.67 8.79
CA GLN A 59 -10.51 -14.11 10.13
C GLN A 59 -9.70 -13.34 11.18
N PRO A 60 -10.13 -12.11 11.54
CA PRO A 60 -9.40 -11.24 12.46
C PRO A 60 -9.22 -11.86 13.85
N SER A 61 -10.05 -12.84 14.24
CA SER A 61 -9.88 -13.60 15.49
C SER A 61 -8.54 -14.34 15.60
N PHE A 62 -7.89 -14.65 14.48
CA PHE A 62 -6.56 -15.31 14.49
C PHE A 62 -5.40 -14.34 14.73
N LEU A 63 -5.58 -13.04 14.44
CA LEU A 63 -4.48 -12.05 14.45
C LEU A 63 -4.79 -10.78 15.25
N GLY A 64 -6.01 -10.60 15.76
CA GLY A 64 -6.42 -9.39 16.48
C GLY A 64 -6.44 -8.12 15.62
N MET A 65 -6.60 -8.25 14.30
CA MET A 65 -6.47 -7.13 13.36
C MET A 65 -7.81 -6.47 13.03
N GLU A 66 -7.79 -5.16 12.82
CA GLU A 66 -8.96 -4.41 12.33
C GLU A 66 -9.26 -4.76 10.87
N THR A 67 -10.55 -4.95 10.55
CA THR A 67 -11.02 -5.20 9.19
C THR A 67 -11.36 -3.89 8.49
N THR A 68 -11.36 -3.91 7.15
CA THR A 68 -11.79 -2.79 6.31
C THR A 68 -13.16 -2.23 6.72
N PHE A 69 -14.08 -3.11 7.13
CA PHE A 69 -15.40 -2.71 7.63
C PHE A 69 -15.31 -1.88 8.91
N ASN A 70 -14.51 -2.32 9.89
CA ASN A 70 -14.32 -1.59 11.15
C ASN A 70 -13.71 -0.21 10.91
N SER A 71 -12.75 -0.11 9.99
CA SER A 71 -12.15 1.19 9.62
C SER A 71 -13.17 2.14 8.99
N ILE A 72 -14.03 1.65 8.08
CA ILE A 72 -15.07 2.49 7.45
C ILE A 72 -16.13 2.92 8.48
N MET A 73 -16.44 2.07 9.47
CA MET A 73 -17.38 2.41 10.54
C MET A 73 -16.91 3.53 11.48
N LYS A 74 -15.60 3.85 11.50
CA LYS A 74 -15.06 4.99 12.25
C LYS A 74 -15.34 6.34 11.58
N PHE A 75 -15.70 6.36 10.29
CA PHE A 75 -16.01 7.57 9.54
C PHE A 75 -17.48 8.00 9.68
N ASP A 76 -17.79 9.26 9.38
CA ASP A 76 -19.16 9.78 9.36
C ASP A 76 -20.03 9.07 8.32
N VAL A 77 -21.32 8.92 8.63
CA VAL A 77 -22.27 8.13 7.82
C VAL A 77 -22.35 8.62 6.37
N ASP A 78 -22.23 9.93 6.15
CA ASP A 78 -22.38 10.57 4.84
C ASP A 78 -21.27 10.15 3.85
N ILE A 79 -20.05 9.92 4.34
CA ILE A 79 -18.91 9.55 3.49
C ILE A 79 -18.76 8.04 3.30
N ARG A 80 -19.39 7.21 4.16
CA ARG A 80 -19.27 5.74 4.08
C ARG A 80 -19.72 5.20 2.72
N LYS A 81 -20.77 5.77 2.14
CA LYS A 81 -21.28 5.36 0.82
C LYS A 81 -20.22 5.51 -0.26
N ASP A 82 -19.50 6.62 -0.26
CA ASP A 82 -18.45 6.91 -1.23
C ASP A 82 -17.21 6.05 -0.98
N LEU A 83 -16.88 5.76 0.28
CA LEU A 83 -15.78 4.86 0.64
C LEU A 83 -16.02 3.42 0.15
N TYR A 84 -17.23 2.88 0.34
CA TYR A 84 -17.59 1.54 -0.18
C TYR A 84 -17.63 1.48 -1.71
N ALA A 85 -17.99 2.58 -2.38
CA ALA A 85 -18.04 2.66 -3.83
C ALA A 85 -16.66 2.85 -4.49
N ASN A 86 -15.63 3.23 -3.72
CA ASN A 86 -14.29 3.56 -4.24
C ASN A 86 -13.16 2.85 -3.49
N THR A 87 -13.39 1.61 -3.05
CA THR A 87 -12.33 0.83 -2.39
C THR A 87 -11.35 0.27 -3.43
N VAL A 88 -10.11 0.75 -3.41
CA VAL A 88 -9.04 0.31 -4.32
C VAL A 88 -8.08 -0.63 -3.60
N LEU A 89 -7.83 -1.80 -4.18
CA LEU A 89 -6.84 -2.74 -3.66
C LEU A 89 -5.43 -2.35 -4.13
N SER A 90 -4.48 -2.33 -3.21
CA SER A 90 -3.07 -2.02 -3.48
C SER A 90 -2.14 -2.93 -2.69
N GLY A 91 -0.94 -3.18 -3.23
CA GLY A 91 0.11 -3.97 -2.58
C GLY A 91 0.10 -5.47 -2.92
N GLY A 92 1.23 -6.13 -2.66
CA GLY A 92 1.50 -7.51 -3.08
C GLY A 92 0.55 -8.56 -2.48
N SER A 93 0.10 -8.37 -1.23
CA SER A 93 -0.85 -9.29 -0.58
C SER A 93 -2.24 -9.26 -1.20
N THR A 94 -2.57 -8.23 -2.01
CA THR A 94 -3.83 -8.17 -2.76
C THR A 94 -3.77 -8.90 -4.11
N MET A 95 -2.66 -9.59 -4.40
CA MET A 95 -2.45 -10.36 -5.62
C MET A 95 -2.88 -11.83 -5.50
N TYR A 96 -3.41 -12.26 -4.35
CA TYR A 96 -3.98 -13.61 -4.24
C TYR A 96 -5.16 -13.76 -5.22
N PRO A 97 -5.21 -14.86 -6.00
CA PRO A 97 -6.34 -15.11 -6.90
C PRO A 97 -7.67 -15.11 -6.14
N GLY A 98 -8.67 -14.40 -6.66
CA GLY A 98 -10.02 -14.34 -6.08
C GLY A 98 -10.16 -13.45 -4.83
N ILE A 99 -9.11 -12.73 -4.41
CA ILE A 99 -9.20 -11.90 -3.19
C ILE A 99 -10.16 -10.71 -3.34
N ALA A 100 -10.27 -10.13 -4.54
CA ALA A 100 -11.20 -9.05 -4.82
C ALA A 100 -12.66 -9.51 -4.67
N ASP A 101 -12.99 -10.66 -5.28
CA ASP A 101 -14.33 -11.25 -5.20
C ASP A 101 -14.66 -11.67 -3.77
N ARG A 102 -13.69 -12.29 -3.06
CA ARG A 102 -13.84 -12.64 -1.65
C ARG A 102 -14.11 -11.41 -0.80
N MET A 103 -13.32 -10.36 -0.94
CA MET A 103 -13.49 -9.12 -0.18
C MET A 103 -14.81 -8.43 -0.50
N GLN A 104 -15.24 -8.41 -1.76
CA GLN A 104 -16.54 -7.87 -2.13
C GLN A 104 -17.67 -8.66 -1.46
N LYS A 105 -17.59 -10.00 -1.45
CA LYS A 105 -18.59 -10.86 -0.82
C LYS A 105 -18.66 -10.66 0.69
N GLU A 106 -17.52 -10.60 1.38
CA GLU A 106 -17.46 -10.37 2.84
C GLU A 106 -18.04 -9.00 3.22
N ILE A 107 -17.67 -7.93 2.52
CA ILE A 107 -18.19 -6.60 2.81
C ILE A 107 -19.70 -6.54 2.50
N THR A 108 -20.15 -7.16 1.42
CA THR A 108 -21.59 -7.22 1.06
C THR A 108 -22.42 -7.94 2.11
N ALA A 109 -21.86 -8.95 2.78
CA ALA A 109 -22.55 -9.65 3.87
C ALA A 109 -22.67 -8.80 5.15
N LEU A 110 -21.79 -7.81 5.34
CA LEU A 110 -21.71 -6.98 6.55
C LEU A 110 -22.47 -5.65 6.43
N VAL A 111 -22.68 -5.12 5.22
CA VAL A 111 -23.34 -3.83 5.02
C VAL A 111 -24.79 -4.00 4.51
N PRO A 112 -25.67 -3.00 4.74
CA PRO A 112 -27.03 -3.03 4.18
C PRO A 112 -27.02 -3.10 2.64
N SER A 113 -28.00 -3.79 2.06
CA SER A 113 -28.16 -3.97 0.61
C SER A 113 -28.38 -2.67 -0.19
N THR A 114 -28.64 -1.56 0.50
CA THR A 114 -28.74 -0.22 -0.08
C THR A 114 -27.38 0.39 -0.45
N MET A 115 -26.28 -0.17 0.06
CA MET A 115 -24.92 0.30 -0.24
C MET A 115 -24.37 -0.38 -1.48
N LYS A 116 -23.86 0.42 -2.42
CA LYS A 116 -23.17 -0.07 -3.61
C LYS A 116 -21.69 -0.28 -3.30
N ILE A 117 -21.27 -1.53 -3.19
CA ILE A 117 -19.86 -1.87 -2.96
C ILE A 117 -19.17 -2.11 -4.29
N LYS A 118 -18.03 -1.46 -4.49
CA LYS A 118 -17.16 -1.69 -5.65
C LYS A 118 -15.73 -1.85 -5.19
N ILE A 119 -15.20 -3.06 -5.34
CA ILE A 119 -13.79 -3.36 -5.12
C ILE A 119 -13.06 -3.18 -6.44
N ILE A 120 -12.24 -2.14 -6.52
CA ILE A 120 -11.45 -1.82 -7.70
C ILE A 120 -10.11 -2.53 -7.56
N ALA A 121 -9.88 -3.41 -8.53
CA ALA A 121 -8.82 -4.38 -8.48
C ALA A 121 -8.03 -4.33 -9.81
N PRO A 122 -7.29 -3.23 -10.08
CA PRO A 122 -6.71 -3.00 -11.40
C PRO A 122 -5.84 -4.18 -11.86
N PRO A 123 -5.95 -4.64 -13.11
CA PRO A 123 -5.10 -5.70 -13.64
C PRO A 123 -3.62 -5.28 -13.65
N GLU A 124 -3.35 -3.96 -13.76
CA GLU A 124 -1.99 -3.46 -13.66
C GLU A 124 -1.40 -3.56 -12.25
N ARG A 125 -2.11 -3.98 -11.19
CA ARG A 125 -1.44 -4.21 -9.87
C ARG A 125 -0.25 -5.19 -9.95
N LYS A 126 -0.22 -6.04 -10.98
CA LYS A 126 0.88 -6.97 -11.29
C LYS A 126 2.10 -6.29 -11.95
N TYR A 127 1.89 -5.16 -12.64
CA TYR A 127 2.85 -4.55 -13.56
C TYR A 127 3.13 -3.06 -13.25
N MET A 128 2.11 -2.31 -12.87
CA MET A 128 2.16 -0.96 -12.30
C MET A 128 2.18 -1.03 -10.77
N PHE A 129 3.32 -0.68 -10.21
CA PHE A 129 3.53 -0.53 -8.78
C PHE A 129 2.89 0.77 -8.31
N SER A 130 1.57 0.76 -8.09
CA SER A 130 0.73 1.92 -7.74
C SER A 130 1.33 2.81 -6.66
N VAL A 131 1.94 2.23 -5.62
CA VAL A 131 2.61 2.96 -4.53
C VAL A 131 3.85 3.69 -5.02
N TRP A 132 4.72 3.02 -5.78
CA TRP A 132 5.93 3.63 -6.35
C TRP A 132 5.59 4.72 -7.37
N ILE A 133 4.60 4.48 -8.24
CA ILE A 133 4.15 5.47 -9.23
C ILE A 133 3.56 6.68 -8.53
N GLY A 134 2.71 6.48 -7.51
CA GLY A 134 2.18 7.56 -6.69
C GLY A 134 3.30 8.37 -6.03
N GLY A 135 4.31 7.70 -5.46
CA GLY A 135 5.49 8.36 -4.89
C GLY A 135 6.31 9.13 -5.92
N SER A 136 6.49 8.59 -7.12
CA SER A 136 7.23 9.23 -8.22
C SER A 136 6.51 10.48 -8.75
N ILE A 137 5.18 10.40 -8.92
CA ILE A 137 4.36 11.56 -9.30
C ILE A 137 4.42 12.61 -8.19
N LEU A 138 4.19 12.21 -6.94
CA LEU A 138 4.22 13.14 -5.80
C LEU A 138 5.57 13.86 -5.69
N ALA A 139 6.67 13.12 -5.81
CA ALA A 139 8.02 13.67 -5.73
C ALA A 139 8.39 14.59 -6.91
N SER A 140 7.69 14.48 -8.05
CA SER A 140 7.89 15.38 -9.20
C SER A 140 7.03 16.65 -9.16
N LEU A 141 6.03 16.72 -8.27
CA LEU A 141 5.21 17.93 -8.10
C LEU A 141 5.98 19.04 -7.40
N SER A 142 6.00 20.23 -8.00
CA SER A 142 6.64 21.43 -7.44
C SER A 142 6.01 21.87 -6.11
N THR A 143 4.72 21.64 -5.91
CA THR A 143 3.99 21.92 -4.66
C THR A 143 4.48 21.09 -3.48
N LEU A 144 4.97 19.88 -3.73
CA LEU A 144 5.45 19.00 -2.67
C LEU A 144 6.85 19.38 -2.17
N LYS A 145 7.61 20.19 -2.93
CA LYS A 145 8.92 20.71 -2.50
C LYS A 145 8.84 21.49 -1.18
N GLN A 146 7.72 22.13 -0.89
CA GLN A 146 7.49 22.85 0.37
C GLN A 146 7.36 21.90 1.58
N MET A 147 7.01 20.64 1.34
CA MET A 147 6.87 19.61 2.38
C MET A 147 8.18 18.84 2.63
N TRP A 148 9.23 19.09 1.84
CA TRP A 148 10.51 18.42 2.03
C TRP A 148 11.17 18.85 3.34
N ILE A 149 11.91 17.92 3.93
CA ILE A 149 12.75 18.19 5.09
C ILE A 149 14.19 18.30 4.57
N CYS A 150 14.74 19.50 4.57
CA CYS A 150 16.13 19.70 4.19
C CYS A 150 17.06 19.24 5.32
N LYS A 151 18.28 18.82 4.98
CA LYS A 151 19.29 18.41 5.98
C LYS A 151 19.48 19.47 7.08
N GLN A 152 19.57 20.75 6.70
CA GLN A 152 19.70 21.85 7.65
C GLN A 152 18.52 21.92 8.63
N GLU A 153 17.29 21.77 8.15
CA GLU A 153 16.09 21.78 9.02
C GLU A 153 16.10 20.59 9.99
N TYR A 154 16.58 19.42 9.52
CA TYR A 154 16.73 18.24 10.37
C TYR A 154 17.85 18.39 11.41
N ASP A 155 18.98 19.00 11.04
CA ASP A 155 20.09 19.25 11.96
C ASP A 155 19.70 20.27 13.04
N GLU A 156 18.83 21.23 12.74
CA GLU A 156 18.34 22.26 13.68
C GLU A 156 17.20 21.76 14.58
N SER A 157 16.21 21.08 14.01
CA SER A 157 14.98 20.68 14.73
C SER A 157 15.00 19.22 15.19
N GLY A 158 16.04 18.46 14.85
CA GLY A 158 16.17 17.04 15.15
C GLY A 158 15.04 16.18 14.56
N PRO A 159 14.86 14.94 15.06
CA PRO A 159 13.86 14.00 14.57
C PRO A 159 12.41 14.51 14.62
N SER A 160 12.09 15.46 15.52
CA SER A 160 10.75 15.99 15.69
C SER A 160 10.19 16.71 14.47
N ILE A 161 11.04 17.18 13.55
CA ILE A 161 10.56 17.85 12.33
C ILE A 161 9.76 16.90 11.42
N VAL A 162 10.07 15.60 11.45
CA VAL A 162 9.33 14.58 10.70
C VAL A 162 7.88 14.52 11.16
N HIS A 163 7.65 14.55 12.48
CA HIS A 163 6.30 14.55 13.03
C HIS A 163 5.53 15.84 12.73
N ARG A 164 6.22 16.98 12.56
CA ARG A 164 5.60 18.27 12.29
C ARG A 164 5.20 18.47 10.82
N LYS A 165 5.97 17.91 9.88
CA LYS A 165 5.73 18.08 8.43
C LYS A 165 4.96 16.93 7.79
N CYS A 166 4.99 15.72 8.36
CA CYS A 166 4.44 14.53 7.70
C CYS A 166 3.13 13.99 8.31
N PHE A 167 2.66 14.51 9.44
CA PHE A 167 1.45 14.08 10.16
C PHE A 167 0.68 15.28 10.70
#